data_AF-A0A7S1UND2-F1
#
_entry.id   AF-A0A7S1UND2-F1
#
_cell.length_a   1.000
_cell.length_b   1.000
_cell.length_c   1.000
_cell.angle_alpha   90.00
_cell.angle_beta   90.00
_cell.angle_gamma   90.00
#
_symmetry.space_group_name_H-M   'P 1'
#
loop_
_entity.id
_entity.type
_entity.pdbx_description
1 polymer ?
#
loop_
_entity_poly.entity_id
_entity_poly.type
_entity_poly.pdbx_seq_one_letter_code
_entity_poly.pdbx_strand_id
1 'polypeptide(L)'
;ASFGSVGSFFDYNGFSDHGGGCFQANPPFVASFIQAMYKRMTELLAAATNVPLMFVVFVPAWKDTVGWKELSTSDWSVKHLLLEQTDTHYYQEGTQHRRKGERFRVASFDTS
;
A
#
# COMPACT_ATOMS: atom_id res chain seq x y z
N ALA A 1 -5.06 18.61 -9.21
CA ALA A 1 -3.77 18.71 -9.95
C ALA A 1 -4.00 18.50 -11.45
N SER A 2 -3.12 18.99 -12.33
CA SER A 2 -3.31 18.95 -13.80
C SER A 2 -3.33 17.54 -14.43
N PHE A 3 -2.90 16.51 -13.69
CA PHE A 3 -2.80 15.12 -14.18
C PHE A 3 -3.50 14.12 -13.25
N GLY A 4 -4.57 14.52 -12.57
CA GLY A 4 -5.42 13.60 -11.80
C GLY A 4 -4.95 13.24 -10.39
N SER A 5 -3.78 13.71 -9.94
CA SER A 5 -3.40 13.57 -8.53
C SER A 5 -4.37 14.34 -7.61
N VAL A 6 -4.75 13.69 -6.51
CA VAL A 6 -5.54 14.26 -5.40
C VAL A 6 -4.68 14.81 -4.26
N GLY A 7 -3.35 14.89 -4.47
CA GLY A 7 -2.40 15.35 -3.46
C GLY A 7 -1.74 14.23 -2.67
N SER A 8 -1.19 14.59 -1.51
CA SER A 8 -0.53 13.66 -0.57
C SER A 8 -1.55 12.77 0.13
N PHE A 9 -1.24 11.47 0.24
CA PHE A 9 -2.04 10.51 1.00
C PHE A 9 -2.27 10.94 2.47
N PHE A 10 -1.26 11.57 3.07
CA PHE A 10 -1.32 11.99 4.48
C PHE A 10 -2.24 13.19 4.70
N ASP A 11 -2.48 14.00 3.66
CA ASP A 11 -3.29 15.21 3.73
C ASP A 11 -4.69 15.00 3.13
N TYR A 12 -4.89 13.93 2.36
CA TYR A 12 -6.17 13.60 1.75
C TYR A 12 -7.16 13.05 2.78
N ASN A 13 -8.34 13.67 2.86
CA ASN A 13 -9.43 13.26 3.76
C ASN A 13 -10.67 12.77 3.01
N GLY A 14 -10.69 12.85 1.67
CA GLY A 14 -11.86 12.50 0.86
C GLY A 14 -12.08 11.01 0.64
N PHE A 15 -11.62 10.15 1.55
CA PHE A 15 -11.82 8.70 1.47
C PHE A 15 -13.28 8.28 1.74
N SER A 16 -14.03 9.14 2.42
CA SER A 16 -15.43 8.91 2.79
C SER A 16 -16.42 9.79 2.01
N ASP A 17 -15.94 10.82 1.31
CA ASP A 17 -16.76 11.85 0.63
C ASP A 17 -17.70 11.27 -0.45
N HIS A 18 -17.44 10.06 -0.91
CA HIS A 18 -18.21 9.37 -1.95
C HIS A 18 -18.84 8.06 -1.47
N GLY A 19 -19.06 7.92 -0.16
CA GLY A 19 -19.64 6.71 0.43
C GLY A 19 -18.62 5.60 0.67
N GLY A 20 -17.33 5.95 0.77
CA GLY A 20 -16.24 5.00 1.01
C GLY A 20 -15.50 4.57 -0.27
N GLY A 21 -14.73 3.48 -0.20
CA GLY A 21 -13.98 2.96 -1.34
C GLY A 21 -13.03 1.81 -1.03
N CYS A 22 -12.53 1.19 -2.09
CA CYS A 22 -11.49 0.16 -2.05
C CYS A 22 -10.23 0.70 -2.75
N PHE A 23 -9.16 0.85 -1.98
CA PHE A 23 -7.95 1.52 -2.43
C PHE A 23 -6.76 0.56 -2.44
N GLN A 24 -5.88 0.73 -3.41
CA GLN A 24 -4.61 0.03 -3.48
C GLN A 24 -3.51 0.96 -2.95
N ALA A 25 -2.63 0.44 -2.10
CA ALA A 25 -1.48 1.17 -1.59
C ALA A 25 -0.19 0.37 -1.82
N ASN A 26 0.71 0.92 -2.63
CA ASN A 26 2.09 0.43 -2.80
C ASN A 26 3.03 1.61 -2.48
N PRO A 27 3.32 1.85 -1.19
CA PRO A 27 4.11 3.01 -0.76
C PRO A 27 5.57 2.87 -1.20
N PRO A 28 6.35 3.97 -1.18
CA PRO A 28 7.80 3.86 -1.21
C PRO A 28 8.32 2.87 -0.16
N PHE A 29 9.28 2.03 -0.55
CA PHE A 29 9.88 1.01 0.33
C PHE A 29 10.87 1.63 1.31
N VAL A 30 10.31 2.35 2.27
CA VAL A 30 11.01 3.01 3.37
C VAL A 30 10.27 2.63 4.65
N ALA A 31 10.95 1.98 5.59
CA ALA A 31 10.31 1.40 6.77
C ALA A 31 9.47 2.41 7.58
N SER A 32 10.00 3.63 7.78
CA SER A 32 9.28 4.71 8.47
C SER A 32 8.07 5.21 7.69
N PHE A 33 8.12 5.20 6.36
CA PHE A 33 7.01 5.61 5.51
C PHE A 33 5.87 4.57 5.58
N ILE A 34 6.19 3.28 5.54
CA ILE A 34 5.21 2.20 5.68
C ILE A 34 4.51 2.30 7.05
N GLN A 35 5.27 2.57 8.11
CA GLN A 35 4.70 2.77 9.45
C GLN A 35 3.78 4.01 9.50
N ALA A 36 4.20 5.13 8.91
CA ALA A 36 3.37 6.33 8.84
C ALA A 36 2.07 6.09 8.04
N MET A 37 2.16 5.36 6.92
CA MET A 37 1.02 4.97 6.12
C MET A 37 0.04 4.10 6.92
N TYR A 38 0.55 3.11 7.67
CA TYR A 38 -0.28 2.28 8.56
C TYR A 38 -1.05 3.13 9.57
N LYS A 39 -0.37 4.02 10.30
CA LYS A 39 -1.01 4.89 11.30
C LYS A 39 -2.15 5.70 10.69
N ARG A 40 -1.90 6.30 9.52
CA ARG A 40 -2.90 7.07 8.79
C ARG A 40 -4.08 6.20 8.33
N MET A 41 -3.83 4.99 7.82
CA MET A 41 -4.91 4.06 7.46
C MET A 41 -5.77 3.68 8.66
N THR A 42 -5.15 3.40 9.82
CA THR A 42 -5.87 3.08 11.05
C THR A 42 -6.75 4.24 11.52
N GLU A 43 -6.27 5.49 11.46
CA GLU A 43 -7.09 6.68 11.75
C GLU A 43 -8.30 6.78 10.82
N LEU A 44 -8.09 6.57 9.52
CA LEU A 44 -9.15 6.63 8.50
C LEU A 44 -10.19 5.52 8.70
N LEU A 45 -9.75 4.29 8.96
CA LEU A 45 -10.64 3.15 9.21
C LEU A 45 -11.45 3.34 10.49
N ALA A 46 -10.83 3.86 11.56
CA ALA A 46 -11.53 4.17 12.80
C ALA A 46 -12.58 5.29 12.62
N ALA A 47 -12.30 6.27 11.76
CA ALA A 47 -13.24 7.35 11.44
C ALA A 47 -14.37 6.91 10.49
N ALA A 48 -14.16 5.86 9.68
CA ALA A 48 -15.12 5.34 8.69
C ALA A 48 -16.24 4.49 9.31
N THR A 49 -17.00 5.05 10.25
CA THR A 49 -18.00 4.30 11.04
C THR A 49 -19.23 3.85 10.25
N ASN A 50 -19.61 4.59 9.19
CA ASN A 50 -20.83 4.34 8.41
C ASN A 50 -20.59 4.24 6.90
N VAL A 51 -19.33 4.05 6.48
CA VAL A 51 -18.97 3.93 5.06
C VAL A 51 -17.98 2.78 4.86
N PRO A 52 -18.14 1.93 3.84
CA PRO A 52 -17.20 0.86 3.55
C PRO A 52 -15.84 1.43 3.11
N LEU A 53 -14.79 1.16 3.88
CA LEU A 53 -13.42 1.56 3.54
C LEU A 53 -12.49 0.36 3.60
N MET A 54 -11.72 0.16 2.53
CA MET A 54 -10.75 -0.93 2.43
C MET A 54 -9.45 -0.45 1.79
N PHE A 55 -8.34 -0.96 2.31
CA PHE A 55 -7.02 -0.81 1.72
C PHE A 55 -6.43 -2.19 1.40
N VAL A 56 -5.96 -2.38 0.18
CA VAL A 56 -5.13 -3.51 -0.22
C VAL A 56 -3.68 -3.00 -0.30
N VAL A 57 -2.87 -3.42 0.66
CA VAL A 57 -1.51 -2.93 0.85
C VAL A 57 -0.52 -3.91 0.25
N PHE A 58 0.46 -3.40 -0.49
CA PHE A 58 1.56 -4.17 -1.07
C PHE A 58 2.86 -3.62 -0.51
N VAL A 59 3.55 -4.40 0.32
CA VAL A 59 4.83 -3.99 0.92
C VAL A 59 5.83 -5.14 0.91
N PRO A 60 7.15 -4.87 0.93
CA PRO A 60 8.13 -5.91 1.14
C PRO A 60 7.85 -6.62 2.47
N ALA A 61 8.01 -7.94 2.54
CA ALA A 61 7.80 -8.72 3.74
C ALA A 61 8.94 -8.55 4.78
N TRP A 62 9.24 -7.30 5.14
CA TRP A 62 10.29 -6.94 6.09
C TRP A 62 9.84 -7.19 7.52
N LYS A 63 9.82 -8.47 7.90
CA LYS A 63 9.28 -9.01 9.17
C LYS A 63 9.86 -8.34 10.42
N ASP A 64 11.04 -7.75 10.33
CA ASP A 64 11.70 -7.07 11.46
C ASP A 64 11.28 -5.61 11.65
N THR A 65 10.63 -4.99 10.65
CA THR A 65 10.24 -3.58 10.70
C THR A 65 8.93 -3.38 11.45
N VAL A 66 8.83 -2.25 12.16
CA VAL A 66 7.64 -1.92 12.97
C VAL A 66 6.39 -1.82 12.11
N GLY A 67 6.46 -1.11 10.97
CA GLY A 67 5.30 -0.93 10.10
C GLY A 67 4.78 -2.23 9.48
N TRP A 68 5.65 -3.18 9.13
CA TRP A 68 5.21 -4.49 8.66
C TRP A 68 4.52 -5.29 9.77
N LYS A 69 5.11 -5.32 10.98
CA LYS A 69 4.51 -6.00 12.14
C LYS A 69 3.12 -5.43 12.44
N GLU A 70 3.01 -4.12 12.55
CA GLU A 70 1.76 -3.39 12.77
C GLU A 70 0.68 -3.73 11.71
N LEU A 71 1.05 -3.79 10.42
CA LEU A 71 0.15 -4.23 9.35
C LEU A 71 -0.28 -5.70 9.52
N SER A 72 0.68 -6.60 9.74
CA SER A 72 0.46 -8.05 9.80
C SER A 72 -0.36 -8.49 11.01
N THR A 73 -0.31 -7.74 12.12
CA THR A 73 -1.02 -8.05 13.36
C THR A 73 -2.17 -7.08 13.64
N SER A 74 -2.55 -6.24 12.67
CA SER A 74 -3.62 -5.26 12.84
C SER A 74 -4.97 -5.95 13.02
N ASP A 75 -5.80 -5.47 13.95
CA ASP A 75 -7.20 -5.90 14.08
C ASP A 75 -8.04 -5.56 12.83
N TRP A 76 -7.57 -4.61 12.02
CA TRP A 76 -8.18 -4.27 10.73
C TRP A 76 -7.76 -5.20 9.59
N SER A 77 -6.76 -6.06 9.80
CA SER A 77 -6.26 -6.98 8.78
C SER A 77 -7.21 -8.19 8.65
N VAL A 78 -8.02 -8.18 7.60
CA VAL A 78 -8.98 -9.28 7.32
C VAL A 78 -8.29 -10.45 6.63
N LYS A 79 -7.23 -10.20 5.86
CA LYS A 79 -6.49 -11.22 5.12
C LYS A 79 -5.07 -10.76 4.84
N HIS A 80 -4.10 -11.63 5.08
CA HIS A 80 -2.71 -11.46 4.69
C HIS A 80 -2.32 -12.54 3.68
N LEU A 81 -1.62 -12.14 2.62
CA LEU A 81 -1.07 -13.04 1.61
C LEU A 81 0.41 -12.79 1.52
N LEU A 82 1.20 -13.86 1.54
CA LEU A 82 2.63 -13.78 1.25
C LEU A 82 2.84 -14.27 -0.17
N LEU A 83 3.36 -13.39 -1.03
CA LEU A 83 3.90 -13.77 -2.33
C LEU A 83 5.39 -14.00 -2.15
N GLU A 84 5.78 -15.27 -2.11
CA GLU A 84 7.17 -15.63 -2.02
C GLU A 84 7.91 -15.16 -3.28
N GLN A 85 9.15 -14.73 -3.12
CA GLN A 85 10.03 -14.37 -4.24
C GLN A 85 10.21 -15.56 -5.21
N THR A 86 10.18 -16.78 -4.66
CA THR A 86 10.29 -18.08 -5.37
C THR A 86 9.12 -18.36 -6.29
N ASP A 87 7.91 -17.93 -5.94
CA ASP A 87 6.67 -18.16 -6.73
C ASP A 87 6.57 -17.26 -7.97
N THR A 88 7.62 -16.50 -8.29
CA THR A 88 7.76 -15.63 -9.45
C THR A 88 6.60 -14.65 -9.63
N HIS A 89 6.68 -13.54 -8.91
CA HIS A 89 5.84 -12.36 -9.13
C HIS A 89 6.69 -11.17 -9.63
N TYR A 90 6.05 -10.17 -10.23
CA TYR A 90 6.75 -9.09 -10.94
C TYR A 90 6.33 -7.70 -10.45
N TYR A 91 7.28 -6.78 -10.47
CA TYR A 91 7.03 -5.34 -10.35
C TYR A 91 7.24 -4.64 -11.68
N GLN A 92 6.52 -3.55 -11.91
CA GLN A 92 6.80 -2.67 -13.04
C GLN A 92 7.98 -1.73 -12.74
N GLU A 93 8.79 -1.46 -13.76
CA GLU A 93 9.95 -0.57 -13.67
C GLU A 93 9.56 0.89 -13.40
N GLY A 94 10.07 1.52 -12.34
CA GLY A 94 9.73 2.92 -12.00
C GLY A 94 10.09 3.94 -13.10
N THR A 95 11.05 3.62 -13.97
CA THR A 95 11.42 4.45 -15.13
C THR A 95 10.68 4.08 -16.43
N GLN A 96 9.55 3.36 -16.32
CA GLN A 96 8.71 2.91 -17.44
C GLN A 96 8.32 4.01 -18.44
N HIS A 97 8.18 5.26 -17.98
CA HIS A 97 7.82 6.40 -18.83
C HIS A 97 8.94 6.80 -19.82
N ARG A 98 10.18 6.33 -19.60
CA ARG A 98 11.34 6.58 -20.48
C ARG A 98 11.81 5.32 -21.22
N ARG A 99 11.58 4.13 -20.65
CA ARG A 99 12.09 2.87 -21.20
C ARG A 99 11.25 2.36 -22.39
N LYS A 100 11.94 1.86 -23.42
CA LYS A 100 11.32 1.23 -24.61
C LYS A 100 11.30 -0.31 -24.56
N GLY A 101 12.11 -0.92 -23.69
CA GLY A 101 12.27 -2.38 -23.58
C GLY A 101 11.46 -3.00 -22.44
N GLU A 102 12.03 -4.02 -21.79
CA GLU A 102 11.39 -4.77 -20.70
C GLU A 102 10.85 -3.86 -19.60
N ARG A 103 9.56 -4.03 -19.28
CA ARG A 103 8.80 -3.16 -18.38
C ARG A 103 8.59 -3.77 -17.01
N PHE A 104 8.81 -5.07 -16.87
CA PHE A 104 8.60 -5.83 -15.66
C PHE A 104 9.92 -6.42 -15.20
N ARG A 105 10.13 -6.44 -13.90
CA ARG A 105 11.25 -7.12 -13.26
C ARG A 105 10.70 -8.14 -12.28
N VAL A 106 11.35 -9.29 -12.20
CA VAL A 106 11.06 -10.26 -11.14
C VAL A 106 11.24 -9.55 -9.79
N ALA A 107 10.32 -9.79 -8.86
CA ALA A 107 10.45 -9.27 -7.51
C ALA A 107 11.74 -9.75 -6.85
N SER A 108 12.43 -8.84 -6.18
CA SER A 108 13.72 -9.11 -5.52
C SER A 108 13.58 -9.47 -4.04
N PHE A 109 12.34 -9.62 -3.56
CA PHE A 109 11.98 -9.93 -2.17
C PHE A 109 10.55 -10.47 -2.14
N ASP A 110 10.18 -11.11 -1.04
CA ASP A 110 8.80 -11.49 -0.76
C ASP A 110 7.92 -10.24 -0.62
N THR A 111 6.70 -10.32 -1.13
CA THR A 111 5.70 -9.25 -1.00
C THR A 111 4.60 -9.71 -0.04
N SER A 112 4.24 -8.83 0.90
CA SER A 112 3.09 -8.96 1.79
C SER A 112 1.94 -8.05 1.37
#